data_AF-A0A1K1MZG1-F1
#
_entry.id   AF-A0A1K1MZG1-F1
#
_cell.length_a   1.000
_cell.length_b   1.000
_cell.length_c   1.000
_cell.angle_alpha   90.00
_cell.angle_beta   90.00
_cell.angle_gamma   90.00
#
_symmetry.space_group_name_H-M   'P 1'
#
loop_
_entity.id
_entity.type
_entity.pdbx_description
1 polymer ?
#
loop_
_entity_poly.entity_id
_entity_poly.type
_entity_poly.pdbx_seq_one_letter_code
_entity_poly.pdbx_strand_id
1 'polypeptide(L)'
;MRRDWRRCLMAAGLFVAAARAEAPPSFAVAYPLAIEPGAKAYVLELPQDAYAWATLDAGLADVVVVDGQGRQVTAGPYVAAPPGWHPVTLDAPLLPVPSTADGIAGPRIQRSTTGDIIIEPGAAPADGAPHEWLIDARQPVAPERLEFAPFPREASLGIDIDSSHNLQDWTPLVRDASVVMLGKGDDAVDVRVVKLAGSPARYYRVRVSRGDAPWGTSATTVTLSGNVEDATSKDVAKRRWLVVAPTDTQSSGQGVDYDYRLPAALPVSALRVKLGKSDSVARFDAIAVEGQMSGEQLGTLVVTPGADTEASPSLSVPAARRDLLRLHSATPLREAPQLSVGWRPDRIVFLPEGQGPYRLLVGSRSARRLAWPIADAMTALRADGGPAWRPAPATVGEAKELEGRKAVEGTTPFDWTRPLLWIVLLLGAALVAGMAASLLRKPRPGAE
;
A
#
# COMPACT_ATOMS: atom_id res chain seq x y z
N MET A 1 7.55 -35.73 -80.37
CA MET A 1 6.57 -34.84 -79.71
C MET A 1 6.86 -34.91 -78.21
N ARG A 2 7.80 -34.13 -77.67
CA ARG A 2 7.71 -32.74 -77.20
C ARG A 2 6.63 -32.50 -76.12
N ARG A 3 7.09 -31.95 -74.98
CA ARG A 3 6.37 -31.19 -73.93
C ARG A 3 5.54 -32.04 -72.95
N ASP A 4 5.51 -31.87 -71.63
CA ASP A 4 6.03 -30.88 -70.67
C ASP A 4 5.90 -31.50 -69.25
N TRP A 5 6.97 -32.03 -68.64
CA TRP A 5 6.91 -32.43 -67.22
C TRP A 5 8.11 -31.96 -66.39
N ARG A 6 9.16 -31.45 -67.03
CA ARG A 6 10.38 -30.98 -66.36
C ARG A 6 10.34 -29.51 -65.94
N ARG A 7 9.20 -28.81 -66.09
CA ARG A 7 9.07 -27.37 -65.75
C ARG A 7 8.34 -27.07 -64.44
N CYS A 8 7.81 -28.07 -63.72
CA CYS A 8 7.07 -27.82 -62.47
C CYS A 8 7.90 -27.97 -61.18
N LEU A 9 9.19 -28.35 -61.25
CA LEU A 9 10.03 -28.54 -60.05
C LEU A 9 11.12 -27.47 -59.86
N MET A 10 11.18 -26.45 -60.71
CA MET A 10 12.17 -25.35 -60.63
C MET A 10 11.49 -23.98 -60.59
N ALA A 11 10.45 -23.85 -59.77
CA ALA A 11 9.85 -22.57 -59.39
C ALA A 11 9.47 -22.55 -57.90
N ALA A 12 10.23 -23.27 -57.06
CA ALA A 12 10.22 -23.03 -55.62
C ALA A 12 10.94 -21.71 -55.38
N GLY A 13 10.16 -20.63 -55.44
CA GLY A 13 10.61 -19.26 -55.38
C GLY A 13 11.48 -19.01 -54.15
N LEU A 14 12.60 -18.33 -54.40
CA LEU A 14 13.33 -17.57 -53.40
C LEU A 14 12.35 -16.56 -52.78
N PHE A 15 11.65 -16.95 -51.71
CA PHE A 15 11.07 -15.99 -50.78
C PHE A 15 12.25 -15.39 -50.02
N VAL A 16 12.79 -14.29 -50.55
CA VAL A 16 13.61 -13.37 -49.76
C VAL A 16 12.67 -12.81 -48.69
N ALA A 17 12.65 -13.44 -47.53
CA ALA A 17 12.07 -12.88 -46.34
C ALA A 17 12.92 -11.66 -45.99
N ALA A 18 12.49 -10.49 -46.47
CA ALA A 18 12.94 -9.23 -45.91
C ALA A 18 12.45 -9.22 -44.46
N ALA A 19 13.29 -9.70 -43.54
CA ALA A 19 13.12 -9.47 -42.12
C ALA A 19 13.16 -7.95 -41.92
N ARG A 20 11.99 -7.31 -41.93
CA ARG A 20 11.88 -5.96 -41.40
C ARG A 20 12.23 -6.08 -39.93
N ALA A 21 13.41 -5.56 -39.57
CA ALA A 21 13.74 -5.31 -38.18
C ALA A 21 12.57 -4.54 -37.58
N GLU A 22 11.93 -5.14 -36.58
CA GLU A 22 10.84 -4.52 -35.86
C GLU A 22 11.34 -3.16 -35.35
N ALA A 23 10.63 -2.09 -35.70
CA ALA A 23 11.05 -0.76 -35.31
C ALA A 23 11.20 -0.74 -33.78
N PRO A 24 12.28 -0.13 -33.24
CA PRO A 24 12.50 -0.10 -31.82
C PRO A 24 11.25 0.47 -31.11
N PRO A 25 10.86 -0.11 -29.96
CA PRO A 25 9.64 0.29 -29.28
C PRO A 25 9.62 1.80 -29.01
N SER A 26 8.52 2.45 -29.38
CA SER A 26 8.33 3.89 -29.15
C SER A 26 7.78 4.14 -27.75
N PHE A 27 8.33 5.15 -27.09
CA PHE A 27 7.87 5.66 -25.81
C PHE A 27 7.54 7.15 -25.93
N ALA A 28 6.62 7.64 -25.10
CA ALA A 28 6.14 9.01 -25.16
C ALA A 28 7.18 9.99 -24.62
N VAL A 29 7.73 9.67 -23.46
CA VAL A 29 8.66 10.53 -22.73
C VAL A 29 9.79 9.72 -22.09
N ALA A 30 10.93 10.38 -21.88
CA ALA A 30 12.08 9.85 -21.19
C ALA A 30 12.52 10.79 -20.07
N TYR A 31 12.83 10.25 -18.90
CA TYR A 31 13.41 10.99 -17.80
C TYR A 31 14.84 10.48 -17.53
N PRO A 32 15.86 11.35 -17.49
CA PRO A 32 17.19 10.96 -17.07
C PRO A 32 17.19 10.58 -15.58
N LEU A 33 17.92 9.53 -15.23
CA LEU A 33 18.07 9.10 -13.85
C LEU A 33 19.46 9.47 -13.34
N ALA A 34 19.51 10.16 -12.20
CA ALA A 34 20.75 10.41 -11.48
C ALA A 34 20.83 9.48 -10.26
N ILE A 35 21.95 8.76 -10.18
CA ILE A 35 22.24 7.75 -9.16
C ILE A 35 23.61 7.98 -8.56
N GLU A 36 23.75 7.67 -7.27
CA GLU A 36 25.06 7.53 -6.63
C GLU A 36 25.63 6.13 -6.94
N PRO A 37 26.80 6.00 -7.58
CA PRO A 37 27.34 4.70 -7.96
C PRO A 37 27.61 3.78 -6.76
N GLY A 38 27.52 2.46 -6.98
CA GLY A 38 27.95 1.44 -6.03
C GLY A 38 26.84 0.69 -5.29
N ALA A 39 25.57 1.08 -5.43
CA ALA A 39 24.46 0.33 -4.85
C ALA A 39 24.06 -0.89 -5.71
N LYS A 40 23.60 -1.96 -5.05
CA LYS A 40 23.11 -3.19 -5.71
C LYS A 40 21.73 -3.03 -6.38
N ALA A 41 20.95 -2.06 -5.91
CA ALA A 41 19.63 -1.74 -6.44
C ALA A 41 19.32 -0.26 -6.19
N TYR A 42 18.51 0.32 -7.06
CA TYR A 42 18.06 1.71 -6.96
C TYR A 42 16.55 1.80 -7.00
N VAL A 43 15.96 2.68 -6.19
CA VAL A 43 14.52 2.95 -6.15
C VAL A 43 14.24 4.39 -6.55
N LEU A 44 13.26 4.59 -7.43
CA LEU A 44 12.78 5.91 -7.85
C LEU A 44 11.29 6.06 -7.55
N GLU A 45 10.86 7.27 -7.23
CA GLU A 45 9.45 7.67 -7.20
C GLU A 45 9.04 8.16 -8.59
N LEU A 46 7.94 7.65 -9.13
CA LEU A 46 7.41 8.09 -10.42
C LEU A 46 6.93 9.56 -10.30
N PRO A 47 7.42 10.49 -11.12
CA PRO A 47 7.01 11.89 -11.02
C PRO A 47 5.56 12.07 -11.46
N GLN A 48 4.90 13.13 -10.98
CA GLN A 48 3.46 13.32 -11.16
C GLN A 48 3.05 13.37 -12.64
N ASP A 49 3.86 14.03 -13.47
CA ASP A 49 3.63 14.23 -14.90
C ASP A 49 3.78 12.94 -15.72
N ALA A 50 4.61 11.99 -15.27
CA ALA A 50 4.73 10.68 -15.92
C ALA A 50 3.40 9.93 -15.98
N TYR A 51 2.51 10.17 -15.02
CA TYR A 51 1.19 9.57 -14.99
C TYR A 51 0.23 10.05 -16.07
N ALA A 52 0.51 11.20 -16.71
CA ALA A 52 -0.24 11.65 -17.88
C ALA A 52 0.09 10.81 -19.14
N TRP A 53 1.24 10.13 -19.12
CA TRP A 53 1.74 9.30 -20.22
C TRP A 53 1.55 7.81 -19.97
N ALA A 54 1.59 7.37 -18.70
CA ALA A 54 1.36 5.99 -18.31
C ALA A 54 -0.10 5.58 -18.51
N THR A 55 -0.32 4.57 -19.35
CA THR A 55 -1.65 4.05 -19.68
C THR A 55 -2.27 3.29 -18.52
N LEU A 56 -3.55 3.54 -18.25
CA LEU A 56 -4.28 2.89 -17.15
C LEU A 56 -4.31 1.36 -17.30
N ASP A 57 -4.64 0.88 -18.49
CA ASP A 57 -4.76 -0.55 -18.79
C ASP A 57 -3.42 -1.31 -18.69
N ALA A 58 -2.29 -0.60 -18.80
CA ALA A 58 -0.98 -1.23 -18.67
C ALA A 58 -0.59 -1.46 -17.21
N GLY A 59 -1.24 -0.84 -16.22
CA GLY A 59 -0.88 -1.00 -14.81
C GLY A 59 0.61 -0.68 -14.54
N LEU A 60 1.13 0.38 -15.18
CA LEU A 60 2.55 0.77 -15.20
C LEU A 60 3.49 -0.23 -15.89
N ALA A 61 3.00 -1.23 -16.62
CA ALA A 61 3.84 -2.09 -17.44
C ALA A 61 4.45 -1.35 -18.64
N ASP A 62 3.93 -0.19 -19.02
CA ASP A 62 4.51 0.72 -20.03
C ASP A 62 5.54 1.70 -19.44
N VAL A 63 5.95 1.48 -18.20
CA VAL A 63 7.05 2.18 -17.51
C VAL A 63 8.26 1.24 -17.45
N VAL A 64 9.34 1.60 -18.12
CA VAL A 64 10.58 0.81 -18.20
C VAL A 64 11.80 1.63 -17.83
N VAL A 65 12.84 0.97 -17.33
CA VAL A 65 14.15 1.57 -17.12
C VAL A 65 15.10 1.00 -18.17
N VAL A 66 15.89 1.87 -18.80
CA VAL A 66 16.89 1.48 -19.81
C VAL A 66 18.28 1.96 -19.46
N ASP A 67 19.30 1.23 -19.91
CA ASP A 67 20.71 1.61 -19.83
C ASP A 67 21.09 2.67 -20.88
N GLY A 68 22.36 3.08 -20.90
CA GLY A 68 22.91 4.06 -21.84
C GLY A 68 22.82 3.61 -23.31
N GLN A 69 22.69 2.31 -23.57
CA GLN A 69 22.48 1.73 -24.90
C GLN A 69 20.99 1.58 -25.25
N GLY A 70 20.07 1.97 -24.36
CA GLY A 70 18.62 1.85 -24.58
C GLY A 70 18.07 0.45 -24.35
N ARG A 71 18.83 -0.47 -23.75
CA ARG A 71 18.37 -1.82 -23.39
C ARG A 71 17.65 -1.77 -22.06
N GLN A 72 16.53 -2.49 -21.94
CA GLN A 72 15.83 -2.60 -20.66
C GLN A 72 16.73 -3.29 -19.63
N VAL A 73 16.76 -2.73 -18.42
CA VAL A 73 17.39 -3.37 -17.26
C VAL A 73 16.33 -4.09 -16.43
N THR A 74 16.75 -5.02 -15.58
CA THR A 74 15.88 -5.66 -14.61
C THR A 74 15.23 -4.62 -13.68
N ALA A 75 13.92 -4.43 -13.81
CA ALA A 75 13.15 -3.44 -13.07
C ALA A 75 11.71 -3.90 -12.81
N GLY A 76 11.06 -3.29 -11.82
CA GLY A 76 9.63 -3.47 -11.56
C GLY A 76 9.12 -2.68 -10.36
N PRO A 77 7.84 -2.86 -10.00
CA PRO A 77 7.23 -2.18 -8.86
C PRO A 77 7.99 -2.48 -7.57
N TYR A 78 8.25 -1.45 -6.79
CA TYR A 78 8.89 -1.58 -5.49
C TYR A 78 7.86 -1.86 -4.41
N VAL A 79 7.98 -3.04 -3.78
CA VAL A 79 7.22 -3.37 -2.57
C VAL A 79 7.99 -2.88 -1.36
N ALA A 80 7.36 -2.00 -0.59
CA ALA A 80 7.85 -1.50 0.69
C ALA A 80 8.36 -2.64 1.57
N ALA A 81 9.56 -2.49 2.12
CA ALA A 81 10.00 -3.37 3.18
C ALA A 81 9.07 -3.23 4.39
N PRO A 82 8.81 -4.32 5.12
CA PRO A 82 8.09 -4.22 6.39
C PRO A 82 8.83 -3.24 7.32
N PRO A 83 8.09 -2.53 8.19
CA PRO A 83 8.71 -1.63 9.14
C PRO A 83 9.70 -2.39 10.02
N GLY A 84 10.82 -1.74 10.33
CA GLY A 84 11.77 -2.26 11.31
C GLY A 84 11.13 -2.29 12.69
N TRP A 85 11.47 -3.30 13.48
CA TRP A 85 11.10 -3.42 14.88
C TRP A 85 12.39 -3.47 15.69
N HIS A 86 12.43 -2.73 16.80
CA HIS A 86 13.54 -2.81 17.73
C HIS A 86 13.03 -3.16 19.13
N PRO A 87 13.77 -3.98 19.87
CA PRO A 87 13.41 -4.32 21.22
C PRO A 87 13.42 -3.07 22.09
N VAL A 88 12.42 -2.95 22.95
CA VAL A 88 12.34 -1.93 23.99
C VAL A 88 12.04 -2.61 25.31
N THR A 89 12.69 -2.11 26.35
CA THR A 89 12.35 -2.39 27.75
C THR A 89 12.14 -1.06 28.42
N LEU A 90 10.99 -0.90 29.07
CA LEU A 90 10.64 0.32 29.79
C LEU A 90 10.08 -0.02 31.16
N ASP A 91 10.48 0.74 32.16
CA ASP A 91 9.86 0.73 33.48
C ASP A 91 8.73 1.74 33.48
N ALA A 92 7.52 1.26 33.73
CA ALA A 92 6.33 2.09 33.79
C ALA A 92 5.74 2.05 35.21
N PRO A 93 5.11 3.15 35.66
CA PRO A 93 4.33 3.14 36.88
C PRO A 93 3.09 2.26 36.70
N LEU A 94 2.82 1.42 37.70
CA LEU A 94 1.59 0.65 37.85
C LEU A 94 0.59 1.51 38.64
N LEU A 95 -0.23 2.27 37.91
CA LEU A 95 -1.11 3.30 38.49
C LEU A 95 -2.41 2.66 39.00
N PRO A 96 -2.74 2.78 40.30
CA PRO A 96 -3.96 2.20 40.85
C PRO A 96 -5.20 2.92 40.30
N VAL A 97 -6.20 2.13 39.90
CA VAL A 97 -7.52 2.62 39.54
C VAL A 97 -8.43 2.51 40.76
N PRO A 98 -9.04 3.62 41.24
CA PRO A 98 -9.94 3.59 42.40
C PRO A 98 -11.13 2.67 42.17
N SER A 99 -11.46 1.88 43.19
CA SER A 99 -12.64 1.03 43.18
C SER A 99 -13.92 1.88 43.32
N THR A 100 -15.00 1.45 42.67
CA THR A 100 -16.34 2.05 42.78
C THR A 100 -17.31 1.00 43.31
N ALA A 101 -18.31 1.42 44.06
CA ALA A 101 -19.34 0.52 44.55
C ALA A 101 -20.13 -0.11 43.38
N ASP A 102 -20.54 -1.37 43.58
CA ASP A 102 -21.27 -2.14 42.56
C ASP A 102 -22.53 -1.42 42.08
N GLY A 103 -22.72 -1.40 40.75
CA GLY A 103 -23.88 -0.76 40.11
C GLY A 103 -23.75 0.75 39.88
N ILE A 104 -22.63 1.37 40.23
CA ILE A 104 -22.35 2.79 39.98
C ILE A 104 -21.34 2.95 38.82
N ALA A 105 -21.46 4.06 38.07
CA ALA A 105 -20.53 4.38 37.00
C ALA A 105 -19.09 4.47 37.54
N GLY A 106 -18.22 3.61 37.01
CA GLY A 106 -16.83 3.49 37.43
C GLY A 106 -15.96 4.72 37.13
N PRO A 107 -14.69 4.72 37.58
CA PRO A 107 -13.78 5.83 37.38
C PRO A 107 -13.62 6.16 35.89
N ARG A 108 -13.66 7.45 35.59
CA ARG A 108 -13.48 7.96 34.24
C ARG A 108 -11.99 8.21 34.03
N ILE A 109 -11.39 7.37 33.20
CA ILE A 109 -9.98 7.46 32.85
C ILE A 109 -9.88 8.27 31.56
N GLN A 110 -9.22 9.42 31.62
CA GLN A 110 -9.02 10.33 30.49
C GLN A 110 -7.58 10.78 30.38
N ARG A 111 -7.27 11.39 29.25
CA ARG A 111 -5.97 12.02 29.02
C ARG A 111 -6.11 13.53 29.21
N SER A 112 -5.21 14.12 29.98
CA SER A 112 -5.08 15.58 30.05
C SER A 112 -4.61 16.14 28.69
N THR A 113 -4.77 17.44 28.50
CA THR A 113 -4.21 18.17 27.36
C THR A 113 -2.67 18.18 27.35
N THR A 114 -2.03 17.96 28.51
CA THR A 114 -0.57 17.79 28.68
C THR A 114 -0.11 16.36 28.40
N GLY A 115 -1.04 15.41 28.30
CA GLY A 115 -0.78 14.04 27.89
C GLY A 115 -0.73 13.01 29.02
N ASP A 116 -0.99 13.43 30.26
CA ASP A 116 -1.01 12.61 31.48
C ASP A 116 -2.33 11.84 31.62
N ILE A 117 -2.31 10.71 32.33
CA ILE A 117 -3.54 9.98 32.68
C ILE A 117 -4.20 10.68 33.86
N ILE A 118 -5.43 11.14 33.66
CA ILE A 118 -6.32 11.64 34.71
C ILE A 118 -7.31 10.51 35.03
N ILE A 119 -7.34 10.10 36.29
CA ILE A 119 -8.33 9.15 36.79
C ILE A 119 -9.31 9.95 37.65
N GLU A 120 -10.48 10.25 37.09
CA GLU A 120 -11.56 10.87 37.84
C GLU A 120 -12.30 9.76 38.61
N PRO A 121 -12.27 9.74 39.95
CA PRO A 121 -13.02 8.76 40.72
C PRO A 121 -14.50 8.90 40.36
N GLY A 122 -15.15 7.79 40.06
CA GLY A 122 -16.58 7.75 39.75
C GLY A 122 -17.44 8.24 40.91
N ALA A 123 -18.76 8.28 40.74
CA ALA A 123 -19.65 8.60 41.85
C ALA A 123 -19.48 7.55 42.97
N ALA A 124 -19.36 8.00 44.23
CA ALA A 124 -19.15 7.15 45.40
C ALA A 124 -17.91 6.22 45.31
N PRO A 125 -16.68 6.77 45.40
CA PRO A 125 -15.48 5.94 45.53
C PRO A 125 -15.64 4.99 46.72
N ALA A 126 -15.38 3.71 46.50
CA ALA A 126 -15.46 2.71 47.56
C ALA A 126 -14.17 2.75 48.40
N ASP A 127 -14.31 2.71 49.72
CA ASP A 127 -13.19 2.44 50.61
C ASP A 127 -12.76 0.98 50.45
N GLY A 128 -11.70 0.75 49.68
CA GLY A 128 -11.18 -0.58 49.39
C GLY A 128 -9.84 -0.54 48.66
N ALA A 129 -9.10 -1.65 48.72
CA ALA A 129 -7.89 -1.78 47.91
C ALA A 129 -8.25 -1.70 46.42
N PRO A 130 -7.39 -1.09 45.57
CA PRO A 130 -7.58 -1.14 44.13
C PRO A 130 -7.54 -2.61 43.67
N HIS A 131 -8.39 -2.96 42.71
CA HIS A 131 -8.36 -4.28 42.03
C HIS A 131 -7.91 -4.17 40.56
N GLU A 132 -7.66 -2.95 40.10
CA GLU A 132 -7.29 -2.63 38.73
C GLU A 132 -6.15 -1.60 38.72
N TRP A 133 -5.20 -1.77 37.80
CA TRP A 133 -4.06 -0.88 37.62
C TRP A 133 -3.83 -0.60 36.13
N LEU A 134 -3.33 0.59 35.83
CA LEU A 134 -3.00 1.04 34.48
C LEU A 134 -1.51 1.23 34.30
N ILE A 135 -1.07 1.00 33.07
CA ILE A 135 0.31 1.16 32.62
C ILE A 135 0.26 2.01 31.35
N ASP A 136 0.98 3.14 31.33
CA ASP A 136 1.24 3.91 30.10
C ASP A 136 2.66 3.62 29.60
N ALA A 137 2.75 2.93 28.47
CA ALA A 137 4.02 2.67 27.79
C ALA A 137 4.59 3.92 27.08
N ARG A 138 3.87 5.05 27.11
CA ARG A 138 4.16 6.36 26.47
C ARG A 138 4.12 6.34 24.95
N GLN A 139 4.35 5.18 24.34
CA GLN A 139 4.27 4.91 22.91
C GLN A 139 3.65 3.52 22.68
N PRO A 140 3.13 3.22 21.47
CA PRO A 140 2.67 1.88 21.15
C PRO A 140 3.81 0.85 21.18
N VAL A 141 3.64 -0.21 21.96
CA VAL A 141 4.59 -1.33 22.11
C VAL A 141 3.89 -2.62 21.72
N ALA A 142 4.49 -3.44 20.85
CA ALA A 142 4.09 -4.83 20.66
C ALA A 142 4.60 -5.63 21.88
N PRO A 143 3.73 -6.04 22.81
CA PRO A 143 4.17 -6.59 24.09
C PRO A 143 4.69 -8.03 23.96
N GLU A 144 5.77 -8.36 24.67
CA GLU A 144 6.29 -9.73 24.76
C GLU A 144 6.29 -10.26 26.20
N ARG A 145 6.56 -9.38 27.18
CA ARG A 145 6.53 -9.74 28.60
C ARG A 145 6.23 -8.55 29.48
N LEU A 146 5.56 -8.83 30.58
CA LEU A 146 5.37 -7.90 31.70
C LEU A 146 5.98 -8.51 32.95
N GLU A 147 6.91 -7.82 33.57
CA GLU A 147 7.54 -8.24 34.82
C GLU A 147 7.17 -7.29 35.95
N PHE A 148 6.55 -7.84 36.98
CA PHE A 148 6.23 -7.10 38.19
C PHE A 148 7.48 -6.97 39.06
N ALA A 149 7.70 -5.80 39.66
CA ALA A 149 8.78 -5.61 40.62
C ALA A 149 8.61 -6.54 41.84
N PRO A 150 9.70 -6.95 42.53
CA PRO A 150 9.59 -7.75 43.75
C PRO A 150 8.65 -7.14 44.80
N PHE A 151 7.90 -7.98 45.52
CA PHE A 151 6.90 -7.56 46.49
C PHE A 151 7.46 -7.63 47.93
N PRO A 152 7.02 -6.76 48.85
CA PRO A 152 7.49 -6.77 50.23
C PRO A 152 6.91 -7.90 51.09
N ARG A 153 5.90 -8.61 50.59
CA ARG A 153 5.21 -9.72 51.27
C ARG A 153 4.97 -10.87 50.31
N GLU A 154 4.86 -12.07 50.86
CA GLU A 154 4.45 -13.25 50.10
C GLU A 154 3.04 -13.06 49.55
N ALA A 155 2.84 -13.41 48.29
CA ALA A 155 1.58 -13.25 47.58
C ALA A 155 1.44 -14.29 46.47
N SER A 156 0.21 -14.74 46.23
CA SER A 156 -0.16 -15.57 45.09
C SER A 156 -1.47 -15.01 44.52
N LEU A 157 -1.41 -14.50 43.30
CA LEU A 157 -2.51 -13.79 42.64
C LEU A 157 -2.74 -14.32 41.23
N GLY A 158 -4.01 -14.36 40.84
CA GLY A 158 -4.44 -14.49 39.46
C GLY A 158 -4.69 -13.11 38.88
N ILE A 159 -4.18 -12.84 37.67
CA ILE A 159 -4.37 -11.57 36.98
C ILE A 159 -4.84 -11.73 35.54
N ASP A 160 -5.63 -10.76 35.13
CA ASP A 160 -5.98 -10.51 33.75
C ASP A 160 -5.21 -9.31 33.23
N ILE A 161 -4.79 -9.36 31.97
CA ILE A 161 -4.10 -8.27 31.29
C ILE A 161 -4.88 -7.92 30.01
N ASP A 162 -5.26 -6.67 29.88
CA ASP A 162 -5.86 -6.09 28.67
C ASP A 162 -4.93 -5.02 28.07
N SER A 163 -5.11 -4.70 26.79
CA SER A 163 -4.45 -3.59 26.11
C SER A 163 -5.43 -2.62 25.47
N SER A 164 -4.99 -1.37 25.28
CA SER A 164 -5.78 -0.32 24.65
C SER A 164 -4.91 0.70 23.90
N HIS A 165 -5.51 1.31 22.88
CA HIS A 165 -4.94 2.47 22.18
C HIS A 165 -5.44 3.81 22.71
N ASN A 166 -6.60 3.83 23.38
CA ASN A 166 -7.35 5.05 23.71
C ASN A 166 -7.92 5.09 25.14
N LEU A 167 -7.60 4.10 25.99
CA LEU A 167 -8.12 3.90 27.35
C LEU A 167 -9.62 3.59 27.43
N GLN A 168 -10.32 3.50 26.30
CA GLN A 168 -11.77 3.25 26.22
C GLN A 168 -12.05 1.85 25.69
N ASP A 169 -11.42 1.49 24.58
CA ASP A 169 -11.56 0.19 23.93
C ASP A 169 -10.46 -0.74 24.43
N TRP A 170 -10.84 -1.80 25.13
CA TRP A 170 -9.91 -2.75 25.75
C TRP A 170 -9.98 -4.10 25.06
N THR A 171 -8.82 -4.64 24.69
CA THR A 171 -8.67 -5.97 24.09
C THR A 171 -7.99 -6.92 25.09
N PRO A 172 -8.55 -8.11 25.33
CA PRO A 172 -7.91 -9.12 26.18
C PRO A 172 -6.55 -9.55 25.63
N LEU A 173 -5.51 -9.58 26.46
CA LEU A 173 -4.22 -10.20 26.12
C LEU A 173 -4.04 -11.55 26.84
N VAL A 174 -4.25 -11.56 28.15
CA VAL A 174 -4.06 -12.73 29.01
C VAL A 174 -5.17 -12.78 30.05
N ARG A 175 -5.60 -13.99 30.40
CA ARG A 175 -6.59 -14.26 31.45
C ARG A 175 -6.02 -15.22 32.48
N ASP A 176 -6.31 -14.99 33.75
CA ASP A 176 -5.93 -15.81 34.91
C ASP A 176 -4.43 -16.20 34.96
N ALA A 177 -3.54 -15.28 34.59
CA ALA A 177 -2.10 -15.49 34.74
C ALA A 177 -1.70 -15.50 36.22
N SER A 178 -0.87 -16.47 36.61
CA SER A 178 -0.38 -16.61 37.98
C SER A 178 0.85 -15.73 38.21
N VAL A 179 0.79 -14.90 39.24
CA VAL A 179 1.93 -14.13 39.77
C VAL A 179 2.13 -14.53 41.22
N VAL A 180 3.32 -15.06 41.54
CA VAL A 180 3.61 -15.72 42.81
C VAL A 180 4.95 -15.27 43.35
N MET A 181 4.99 -14.90 44.63
CA MET A 181 6.21 -14.78 45.41
C MET A 181 5.96 -15.45 46.77
N LEU A 182 6.58 -16.60 47.02
CA LEU A 182 6.41 -17.38 48.26
C LEU A 182 7.77 -17.83 48.80
N GLY A 183 7.92 -17.87 50.13
CA GLY A 183 9.08 -18.41 50.81
C GLY A 183 10.33 -17.52 50.84
N LYS A 184 11.37 -18.03 51.52
CA LYS A 184 12.73 -17.48 51.57
C LYS A 184 13.74 -18.63 51.48
N GLY A 185 14.84 -18.45 50.75
CA GLY A 185 15.90 -19.46 50.60
C GLY A 185 15.68 -20.39 49.40
N ASP A 186 16.15 -21.63 49.49
CA ASP A 186 16.22 -22.57 48.36
C ASP A 186 14.84 -23.11 47.89
N ASP A 187 13.79 -23.00 48.72
CA ASP A 187 12.41 -23.39 48.40
C ASP A 187 11.53 -22.20 47.96
N ALA A 188 12.13 -21.02 47.71
CA ALA A 188 11.38 -19.84 47.30
C ALA A 188 10.82 -19.98 45.87
N VAL A 189 9.56 -19.60 45.69
CA VAL A 189 8.90 -19.55 44.36
C VAL A 189 8.75 -18.09 43.95
N ASP A 190 9.44 -17.68 42.88
CA ASP A 190 9.38 -16.34 42.30
C ASP A 190 8.92 -16.39 40.82
N VAL A 191 7.63 -16.16 40.59
CA VAL A 191 6.99 -16.10 39.27
C VAL A 191 6.36 -14.73 39.11
N ARG A 192 7.13 -13.76 38.60
CA ARG A 192 6.69 -12.37 38.38
C ARG A 192 6.62 -11.96 36.92
N VAL A 193 6.96 -12.87 36.00
CA VAL A 193 7.01 -12.59 34.57
C VAL A 193 5.82 -13.23 33.88
N VAL A 194 4.98 -12.40 33.26
CA VAL A 194 3.87 -12.85 32.44
C VAL A 194 4.23 -12.63 30.97
N LYS A 195 4.19 -13.70 30.18
CA LYS A 195 4.39 -13.62 28.73
C LYS A 195 3.16 -13.01 28.07
N LEU A 196 3.39 -12.08 27.14
CA LEU A 196 2.36 -11.37 26.40
C LEU A 196 2.54 -11.62 24.90
N ALA A 197 1.43 -11.55 24.18
CA ALA A 197 1.42 -11.50 22.72
C ALA A 197 0.19 -10.69 22.29
N GLY A 198 0.37 -9.71 21.42
CA GLY A 198 -0.73 -8.88 20.95
C GLY A 198 -0.27 -7.79 19.98
N SER A 199 -1.23 -7.09 19.38
CA SER A 199 -0.93 -5.92 18.55
C SER A 199 -0.32 -4.78 19.38
N PRO A 200 0.48 -3.89 18.76
CA PRO A 200 1.11 -2.79 19.47
C PRO A 200 0.08 -1.92 20.19
N ALA A 201 0.23 -1.71 21.49
CA ALA A 201 -0.69 -0.89 22.28
C ALA A 201 0.09 0.09 23.17
N ARG A 202 -0.53 1.22 23.50
CA ARG A 202 0.10 2.20 24.39
C ARG A 202 -0.24 1.94 25.85
N TYR A 203 -1.48 1.52 26.10
CA TYR A 203 -1.99 1.35 27.45
C TYR A 203 -2.23 -0.12 27.74
N TYR A 204 -1.89 -0.52 28.96
CA TYR A 204 -2.18 -1.85 29.48
C TYR A 204 -2.91 -1.72 30.80
N ARG A 205 -3.80 -2.66 31.04
CA ARG A 205 -4.56 -2.76 32.29
C ARG A 205 -4.29 -4.11 32.91
N VAL A 206 -3.96 -4.11 34.18
CA VAL A 206 -3.85 -5.31 35.02
C VAL A 206 -5.04 -5.33 35.96
N ARG A 207 -5.80 -6.43 35.96
CA ARG A 207 -6.88 -6.65 36.92
C ARG A 207 -6.59 -7.90 37.74
N VAL A 208 -6.74 -7.81 39.05
CA VAL A 208 -6.59 -8.99 39.92
C VAL A 208 -7.90 -9.77 39.92
N SER A 209 -7.85 -11.00 39.41
CA SER A 209 -8.99 -11.93 39.36
C SER A 209 -9.09 -12.79 40.62
N ARG A 210 -7.95 -13.03 41.30
CA ARG A 210 -7.86 -13.86 42.51
C ARG A 210 -6.72 -13.38 43.41
N GLY A 211 -6.96 -13.41 44.72
CA GLY A 211 -5.98 -13.03 45.73
C GLY A 211 -5.93 -11.52 45.95
N ASP A 212 -5.09 -11.10 46.90
CA ASP A 212 -4.91 -9.69 47.25
C ASP A 212 -3.64 -9.16 46.61
N ALA A 213 -3.75 -8.04 45.89
CA ALA A 213 -2.59 -7.41 45.30
C ALA A 213 -1.58 -6.98 46.39
N PRO A 214 -0.28 -7.24 46.20
CA PRO A 214 0.75 -6.72 47.09
C PRO A 214 1.05 -5.24 46.83
N TRP A 215 0.48 -4.66 45.78
CA TRP A 215 0.65 -3.25 45.39
C TRP A 215 -0.43 -2.39 46.06
N GLY A 216 0.00 -1.44 46.88
CA GLY A 216 -0.91 -0.47 47.49
C GLY A 216 -1.28 0.67 46.55
N THR A 217 -1.71 1.79 47.14
CA THR A 217 -1.94 3.06 46.43
C THR A 217 -0.64 3.80 46.07
N SER A 218 0.50 3.37 46.61
CA SER A 218 1.82 3.89 46.30
C SER A 218 2.30 3.41 44.93
N ALA A 219 2.96 4.29 44.17
CA ALA A 219 3.49 3.96 42.85
C ALA A 219 4.45 2.77 42.91
N THR A 220 4.02 1.64 42.34
CA THR A 220 4.88 0.48 42.05
C THR A 220 5.33 0.57 40.61
N THR A 221 6.50 0.01 40.27
CA THR A 221 6.97 -0.10 38.89
C THR A 221 6.74 -1.49 38.34
N VAL A 222 6.53 -1.54 37.03
CA VAL A 222 6.43 -2.75 36.24
C VAL A 222 7.29 -2.58 35.00
N THR A 223 8.05 -3.61 34.65
CA THR A 223 8.92 -3.62 33.48
C THR A 223 8.17 -4.25 32.32
N LEU A 224 7.87 -3.46 31.29
CA LEU A 224 7.30 -3.93 30.04
C LEU A 224 8.43 -4.10 29.02
N SER A 225 8.56 -5.30 28.46
CA SER A 225 9.44 -5.54 27.31
C SER A 225 8.64 -5.98 26.11
N GLY A 226 9.11 -5.55 24.94
CA GLY A 226 8.49 -5.88 23.66
C GLY A 226 9.24 -5.20 22.53
N ASN A 227 8.52 -4.89 21.46
CA ASN A 227 9.10 -4.19 20.31
C ASN A 227 8.34 -2.91 20.00
N VAL A 228 9.08 -1.90 19.54
CA VAL A 228 8.49 -0.68 18.98
C VAL A 228 8.72 -0.65 17.48
N GLU A 229 7.70 -0.22 16.76
CA GLU A 229 7.82 0.06 15.34
C GLU A 229 8.74 1.25 15.18
N ASP A 230 9.83 1.08 14.43
CA ASP A 230 10.70 2.19 14.11
C ASP A 230 9.99 3.07 13.05
N ALA A 231 9.44 4.19 13.54
CA ALA A 231 8.76 5.16 12.69
C ALA A 231 9.67 5.75 11.60
N THR A 232 10.99 5.75 11.80
CA THR A 232 11.98 6.19 10.81
C THR A 232 12.27 5.13 9.74
N SER A 233 11.94 3.87 10.03
CA SER A 233 12.02 2.73 9.11
C SER A 233 10.78 2.55 8.21
N LYS A 234 9.82 3.49 8.24
CA LYS A 234 8.63 3.44 7.37
C LYS A 234 9.03 3.66 5.92
N ASP A 235 9.28 2.54 5.25
CA ASP A 235 9.64 2.46 3.85
C ASP A 235 8.40 2.60 2.95
N VAL A 236 7.70 3.73 3.07
CA VAL A 236 6.54 4.07 2.23
C VAL A 236 6.74 5.44 1.62
N ALA A 237 6.31 5.60 0.37
CA ALA A 237 6.36 6.89 -0.30
C ALA A 237 5.57 7.94 0.49
N LYS A 238 6.12 9.14 0.61
CA LYS A 238 5.45 10.25 1.30
C LYS A 238 4.17 10.60 0.55
N ARG A 239 3.07 10.78 1.30
CA ARG A 239 1.82 11.29 0.73
C ARG A 239 2.05 12.73 0.29
N ARG A 240 1.71 13.03 -0.97
CA ARG A 240 1.71 14.37 -1.54
C ARG A 240 0.27 14.87 -1.64
N TRP A 241 0.07 16.15 -1.42
CA TRP A 241 -1.23 16.80 -1.53
C TRP A 241 -1.26 17.66 -2.79
N LEU A 242 -2.24 17.42 -3.66
CA LEU A 242 -2.53 18.24 -4.82
C LEU A 242 -3.81 19.03 -4.55
N VAL A 243 -3.71 20.35 -4.55
CA VAL A 243 -4.87 21.23 -4.40
C VAL A 243 -5.49 21.46 -5.78
N VAL A 244 -6.79 21.21 -5.91
CA VAL A 244 -7.56 21.35 -7.16
C VAL A 244 -8.81 22.18 -6.91
N ALA A 245 -9.11 23.04 -7.88
CA ALA A 245 -10.36 23.79 -7.96
C ALA A 245 -11.41 22.98 -8.75
N PRO A 246 -12.71 23.21 -8.52
CA PRO A 246 -13.75 22.57 -9.31
C PRO A 246 -13.66 23.00 -10.76
N THR A 247 -13.74 22.03 -11.67
CA THR A 247 -13.76 22.20 -13.12
C THR A 247 -15.19 22.44 -13.63
N ASP A 248 -16.17 21.82 -12.97
CA ASP A 248 -17.60 22.04 -13.27
C ASP A 248 -18.41 22.04 -11.97
N THR A 249 -19.57 22.70 -11.99
CA THR A 249 -20.49 22.80 -10.86
C THR A 249 -21.91 22.72 -11.38
N GLN A 250 -22.64 21.67 -11.01
CA GLN A 250 -23.96 21.39 -11.53
C GLN A 250 -24.97 21.19 -10.40
N SER A 251 -26.18 21.69 -10.56
CA SER A 251 -27.29 21.35 -9.66
C SER A 251 -27.68 19.89 -9.89
N SER A 252 -27.73 19.10 -8.82
CA SER A 252 -28.01 17.66 -8.88
C SER A 252 -29.01 17.30 -7.79
N GLY A 253 -30.26 17.01 -8.19
CA GLY A 253 -31.37 16.85 -7.25
C GLY A 253 -31.63 18.13 -6.44
N GLN A 254 -31.64 18.01 -5.11
CA GLN A 254 -31.73 19.17 -4.19
C GLN A 254 -30.37 19.77 -3.83
N GLY A 255 -29.28 19.18 -4.31
CA GLY A 255 -27.91 19.55 -3.99
C GLY A 255 -27.12 20.08 -5.18
N VAL A 256 -25.80 20.11 -5.00
CA VAL A 256 -24.81 20.57 -5.98
C VAL A 256 -23.68 19.55 -6.09
N ASP A 257 -23.35 19.19 -7.33
CA ASP A 257 -22.19 18.38 -7.69
C ASP A 257 -21.04 19.30 -8.09
N TYR A 258 -19.87 19.08 -7.49
CA TYR A 258 -18.62 19.75 -7.84
C TYR A 258 -17.65 18.73 -8.43
N ASP A 259 -17.30 18.88 -9.70
CA ASP A 259 -16.39 17.97 -10.41
C ASP A 259 -14.97 18.52 -10.42
N TYR A 260 -14.00 17.67 -10.09
CA TYR A 260 -12.58 17.98 -9.99
C TYR A 260 -11.80 17.08 -10.92
N ARG A 261 -11.27 17.65 -12.00
CA ARG A 261 -10.38 16.94 -12.92
C ARG A 261 -8.93 17.11 -12.48
N LEU A 262 -8.25 15.99 -12.30
CA LEU A 262 -6.82 15.94 -11.98
C LEU A 262 -5.98 16.10 -13.26
N PRO A 263 -4.73 16.60 -13.16
CA PRO A 263 -3.84 16.76 -14.32
C PRO A 263 -3.45 15.43 -14.98
N ALA A 264 -3.58 14.32 -14.25
CA ALA A 264 -3.44 12.95 -14.73
C ALA A 264 -4.29 12.04 -13.83
N ALA A 265 -4.56 10.81 -14.26
CA ALA A 265 -5.02 9.81 -13.31
C ALA A 265 -3.92 9.63 -12.26
N LEU A 266 -4.18 9.85 -10.98
CA LEU A 266 -3.20 9.71 -9.89
C LEU A 266 -3.64 8.58 -8.94
N PRO A 267 -2.71 7.89 -8.25
CA PRO A 267 -3.05 6.91 -7.22
C PRO A 267 -3.59 7.61 -5.96
N VAL A 268 -4.85 8.02 -6.02
CA VAL A 268 -5.54 8.78 -4.97
C VAL A 268 -5.79 7.88 -3.77
N SER A 269 -5.38 8.33 -2.58
CA SER A 269 -5.47 7.58 -1.30
C SER A 269 -6.07 8.39 -0.14
N ALA A 270 -6.32 9.69 -0.33
CA ALA A 270 -7.00 10.51 0.65
C ALA A 270 -7.63 11.75 0.00
N LEU A 271 -8.69 12.26 0.61
CA LEU A 271 -9.35 13.50 0.24
C LEU A 271 -9.46 14.42 1.46
N ARG A 272 -9.21 15.71 1.26
CA ARG A 272 -9.42 16.76 2.25
C ARG A 272 -10.14 17.91 1.57
N VAL A 273 -11.16 18.46 2.21
CA VAL A 273 -11.96 19.55 1.66
C VAL A 273 -11.81 20.77 2.54
N LYS A 274 -11.66 21.92 1.91
CA LYS A 274 -11.65 23.24 2.55
C LYS A 274 -12.87 24.02 2.07
N LEU A 275 -13.65 24.53 3.03
CA LEU A 275 -14.81 25.37 2.75
C LEU A 275 -14.41 26.80 2.43
N GLY A 276 -15.27 27.49 1.68
CA GLY A 276 -15.19 28.94 1.52
C GLY A 276 -15.45 29.67 2.83
N LYS A 277 -15.19 30.99 2.86
CA LYS A 277 -15.30 31.79 4.09
C LYS A 277 -16.74 31.97 4.58
N SER A 278 -17.70 31.73 3.68
CA SER A 278 -19.11 32.04 3.88
C SER A 278 -19.95 30.86 4.37
N ASP A 279 -19.38 29.65 4.47
CA ASP A 279 -20.07 28.41 4.83
C ASP A 279 -19.55 27.84 6.15
N SER A 280 -20.44 27.51 7.10
CA SER A 280 -20.09 27.12 8.47
C SER A 280 -20.02 25.61 8.73
N VAL A 281 -20.60 24.80 7.85
CA VAL A 281 -20.52 23.34 7.89
C VAL A 281 -21.02 22.81 6.55
N ALA A 282 -20.41 21.75 6.06
CA ALA A 282 -20.92 21.04 4.90
C ALA A 282 -20.70 19.54 5.03
N ARG A 283 -21.62 18.77 4.47
CA ARG A 283 -21.47 17.34 4.24
C ARG A 283 -21.26 17.11 2.75
N PHE A 284 -20.27 16.29 2.42
CA PHE A 284 -19.98 15.89 1.05
C PHE A 284 -19.97 14.38 0.92
N ASP A 285 -20.64 13.86 -0.09
CA ASP A 285 -20.44 12.51 -0.57
C ASP A 285 -19.39 12.54 -1.69
N ALA A 286 -18.27 11.86 -1.47
CA ALA A 286 -17.16 11.80 -2.40
C ALA A 286 -17.32 10.60 -3.33
N ILE A 287 -17.22 10.85 -4.63
CA ILE A 287 -17.43 9.86 -5.68
C ILE A 287 -16.24 9.92 -6.64
N ALA A 288 -15.67 8.77 -7.02
CA ALA A 288 -14.78 8.69 -8.17
C ALA A 288 -15.63 8.45 -9.42
N VAL A 289 -15.52 9.32 -10.42
CA VAL A 289 -16.32 9.19 -11.63
C VAL A 289 -15.58 8.29 -12.62
N GLU A 290 -16.23 7.20 -13.05
CA GLU A 290 -15.69 6.25 -14.02
C GLU A 290 -16.55 6.31 -15.29
N GLY A 291 -15.98 6.83 -16.38
CA GLY A 291 -16.73 7.01 -17.63
C GLY A 291 -17.88 8.02 -17.51
N GLN A 292 -18.93 7.88 -18.33
CA GLN A 292 -20.02 8.85 -18.39
C GLN A 292 -21.19 8.58 -17.43
N MET A 293 -21.34 7.35 -16.92
CA MET A 293 -22.54 6.95 -16.15
C MET A 293 -22.26 6.09 -14.90
N SER A 294 -21.00 5.85 -14.55
CA SER A 294 -20.65 5.07 -13.35
C SER A 294 -19.82 5.91 -12.39
N GLY A 295 -19.99 5.66 -11.10
CA GLY A 295 -19.17 6.26 -10.05
C GLY A 295 -18.99 5.32 -8.87
N GLU A 296 -17.76 5.26 -8.35
CA GLU A 296 -17.42 4.55 -7.11
C GLU A 296 -17.65 5.48 -5.92
N GLN A 297 -18.49 5.08 -4.97
CA GLN A 297 -18.66 5.81 -3.72
C GLN A 297 -17.41 5.67 -2.85
N LEU A 298 -16.71 6.77 -2.58
CA LEU A 298 -15.48 6.77 -1.78
C LEU A 298 -15.74 6.98 -0.29
N GLY A 299 -16.87 7.61 0.05
CA GLY A 299 -17.30 7.86 1.42
C GLY A 299 -17.84 9.27 1.62
N THR A 300 -18.06 9.64 2.88
CA THR A 300 -18.61 10.95 3.24
C THR A 300 -17.62 11.76 4.09
N LEU A 301 -17.52 13.05 3.81
CA LEU A 301 -16.81 14.05 4.61
C LEU A 301 -17.81 14.99 5.30
N VAL A 302 -17.54 15.33 6.56
CA VAL A 302 -18.20 16.44 7.25
C VAL A 302 -17.12 17.45 7.59
N VAL A 303 -17.29 18.69 7.11
CA VAL A 303 -16.25 19.73 7.15
C VAL A 303 -16.78 20.94 7.89
N THR A 304 -15.96 21.51 8.76
CA THR A 304 -16.23 22.75 9.49
C THR A 304 -15.12 23.80 9.25
N PRO A 305 -15.42 25.10 9.35
CA PRO A 305 -14.46 26.19 9.21
C PRO A 305 -13.30 26.05 10.19
N GLY A 306 -12.10 26.41 9.74
CA GLY A 306 -10.89 26.30 10.55
C GLY A 306 -10.20 24.94 10.48
N ALA A 307 -10.78 23.97 9.74
CA ALA A 307 -10.11 22.73 9.34
C ALA A 307 -9.08 22.98 8.22
N ASP A 308 -8.21 23.98 8.39
CA ASP A 308 -7.17 24.36 7.41
C ASP A 308 -5.76 23.92 7.83
N THR A 309 -5.62 23.20 8.95
CA THR A 309 -4.32 22.74 9.47
C THR A 309 -3.93 21.38 8.89
N GLU A 310 -2.66 20.97 8.95
CA GLU A 310 -2.26 19.60 8.59
C GLU A 310 -3.04 18.51 9.36
N ALA A 311 -3.59 18.86 10.53
CA ALA A 311 -4.42 18.03 11.39
C ALA A 311 -5.90 17.89 10.93
N SER A 312 -6.30 18.53 9.83
CA SER A 312 -7.68 18.47 9.35
C SER A 312 -8.08 17.05 8.97
N PRO A 313 -9.32 16.65 9.32
CA PRO A 313 -9.82 15.32 9.00
C PRO A 313 -9.76 15.09 7.49
N SER A 314 -9.15 13.97 7.10
CA SER A 314 -9.11 13.52 5.71
C SER A 314 -9.88 12.22 5.59
N LEU A 315 -10.66 12.07 4.52
CA LEU A 315 -11.24 10.79 4.16
C LEU A 315 -10.14 9.92 3.55
N SER A 316 -9.83 8.80 4.20
CA SER A 316 -8.92 7.79 3.64
C SER A 316 -9.71 6.91 2.68
N VAL A 317 -9.18 6.70 1.47
CA VAL A 317 -9.84 5.90 0.43
C VAL A 317 -8.90 4.80 -0.07
N PRO A 318 -9.41 3.67 -0.58
CA PRO A 318 -8.58 2.67 -1.25
C PRO A 318 -7.76 3.32 -2.38
N ALA A 319 -6.46 3.03 -2.42
CA ALA A 319 -5.57 3.62 -3.40
C ALA A 319 -5.90 3.11 -4.82
N ALA A 320 -6.31 4.01 -5.71
CA ALA A 320 -6.58 3.68 -7.10
C ALA A 320 -6.29 4.87 -8.01
N ARG A 321 -6.02 4.57 -9.30
CA ARG A 321 -5.77 5.55 -10.36
C ARG A 321 -7.07 6.27 -10.70
N ARG A 322 -7.19 7.54 -10.33
CA ARG A 322 -8.40 8.36 -10.55
C ARG A 322 -8.01 9.69 -11.17
N ASP A 323 -8.74 10.13 -12.19
CA ASP A 323 -8.54 11.41 -12.88
C ASP A 323 -9.73 12.37 -12.69
N LEU A 324 -10.91 11.86 -12.34
CA LEU A 324 -12.11 12.65 -12.09
C LEU A 324 -12.73 12.28 -10.74
N LEU A 325 -12.90 13.29 -9.88
CA LEU A 325 -13.53 13.16 -8.58
C LEU A 325 -14.74 14.11 -8.51
N ARG A 326 -15.83 13.66 -7.88
CA ARG A 326 -17.02 14.46 -7.64
C ARG A 326 -17.28 14.58 -6.15
N LEU A 327 -17.60 15.79 -5.70
CA LEU A 327 -18.17 16.02 -4.37
C LEU A 327 -19.64 16.41 -4.56
N HIS A 328 -20.55 15.58 -4.07
CA HIS A 328 -21.96 15.92 -3.97
C HIS A 328 -22.25 16.54 -2.62
N SER A 329 -22.88 17.72 -2.59
CA SER A 329 -23.42 18.30 -1.36
C SER A 329 -24.92 18.48 -1.48
N ALA A 330 -25.68 17.90 -0.55
CA ALA A 330 -27.14 18.03 -0.50
C ALA A 330 -27.60 19.47 -0.21
N THR A 331 -26.73 20.29 0.38
CA THR A 331 -26.99 21.71 0.66
C THR A 331 -26.16 22.58 -0.29
N PRO A 332 -26.78 23.47 -1.08
CA PRO A 332 -26.05 24.43 -1.89
C PRO A 332 -25.10 25.29 -1.04
N LEU A 333 -23.84 25.39 -1.45
CA LEU A 333 -22.83 26.22 -0.81
C LEU A 333 -22.76 27.59 -1.47
N ARG A 334 -22.33 28.59 -0.71
CA ARG A 334 -22.17 29.95 -1.24
C ARG A 334 -20.93 30.08 -2.10
N GLU A 335 -19.89 29.33 -1.75
CA GLU A 335 -18.62 29.27 -2.46
C GLU A 335 -18.28 27.82 -2.79
N ALA A 336 -17.73 27.58 -3.98
CA ALA A 336 -17.32 26.24 -4.36
C ALA A 336 -16.14 25.79 -3.47
N PRO A 337 -16.17 24.57 -2.91
CA PRO A 337 -15.15 24.12 -1.99
C PRO A 337 -13.84 23.84 -2.71
N GLN A 338 -12.72 23.93 -1.99
CA GLN A 338 -11.42 23.55 -2.50
C GLN A 338 -11.10 22.10 -2.09
N LEU A 339 -10.74 21.26 -3.06
CA LEU A 339 -10.38 19.88 -2.82
C LEU A 339 -8.86 19.72 -2.80
N SER A 340 -8.35 19.07 -1.75
CA SER A 340 -6.96 18.60 -1.66
C SER A 340 -6.95 17.08 -1.79
N VAL A 341 -6.25 16.59 -2.81
CA VAL A 341 -6.16 15.17 -3.16
C VAL A 341 -4.82 14.62 -2.69
N GLY A 342 -4.87 13.69 -1.76
CA GLY A 342 -3.72 13.00 -1.20
C GLY A 342 -3.38 11.77 -2.04
N TRP A 343 -2.21 11.76 -2.66
CA TRP A 343 -1.72 10.63 -3.47
C TRP A 343 -0.31 10.21 -3.03
N ARG A 344 0.09 9.00 -3.38
CA ARG A 344 1.44 8.48 -3.10
C ARG A 344 2.08 8.06 -4.42
N PRO A 345 3.27 8.56 -4.78
CA PRO A 345 3.98 8.09 -5.95
C PRO A 345 4.20 6.58 -5.91
N ASP A 346 3.94 5.92 -7.04
CA ASP A 346 4.38 4.56 -7.28
C ASP A 346 5.91 4.57 -7.33
N ARG A 347 6.51 3.55 -6.73
CA ARG A 347 7.96 3.40 -6.71
C ARG A 347 8.37 2.26 -7.65
N ILE A 348 9.39 2.51 -8.44
CA ILE A 348 10.01 1.51 -9.31
C ILE A 348 11.41 1.23 -8.78
N VAL A 349 11.76 -0.04 -8.65
CA VAL A 349 13.11 -0.48 -8.32
C VAL A 349 13.76 -1.11 -9.55
N PHE A 350 15.05 -0.85 -9.75
CA PHE A 350 15.83 -1.46 -10.81
C PHE A 350 17.21 -1.89 -10.32
N LEU A 351 17.75 -2.92 -10.98
CA LEU A 351 19.12 -3.39 -10.80
C LEU A 351 20.01 -2.70 -11.86
N PRO A 352 21.18 -2.16 -11.47
CA PRO A 352 22.08 -1.47 -12.39
C PRO A 352 22.81 -2.46 -13.31
N GLU A 353 22.14 -2.90 -14.35
CA GLU A 353 22.73 -3.70 -15.43
C GLU A 353 23.25 -2.80 -16.55
N GLY A 354 24.32 -3.19 -17.23
CA GLY A 354 24.90 -2.39 -18.31
C GLY A 354 25.63 -1.14 -17.81
N GLN A 355 25.77 -0.14 -18.69
CA GLN A 355 26.44 1.12 -18.37
C GLN A 355 25.41 2.27 -18.39
N GLY A 356 25.54 3.20 -17.45
CA GLY A 356 24.77 4.45 -17.47
C GLY A 356 25.13 5.35 -18.66
N PRO A 357 24.40 6.47 -18.85
CA PRO A 357 23.34 6.98 -17.99
C PRO A 357 22.03 6.19 -18.14
N TYR A 358 21.36 5.94 -17.02
CA TYR A 358 20.07 5.27 -17.00
C TYR A 358 18.94 6.27 -17.30
N ARG A 359 17.86 5.77 -17.92
CA ARG A 359 16.66 6.57 -18.20
C ARG A 359 15.39 5.78 -17.88
N LEU A 360 14.39 6.49 -17.36
CA LEU A 360 13.03 6.00 -17.22
C LEU A 360 12.24 6.37 -18.48
N LEU A 361 11.70 5.39 -19.20
CA LEU A 361 10.82 5.61 -20.34
C LEU A 361 9.38 5.32 -19.92
N VAL A 362 8.45 6.19 -20.31
CA VAL A 362 7.05 6.12 -19.90
C VAL A 362 6.14 6.31 -21.10
N GLY A 363 5.05 5.53 -21.12
CA GLY A 363 3.96 5.68 -22.06
C GLY A 363 4.27 5.03 -23.40
N SER A 364 3.80 3.81 -23.57
CA SER A 364 3.89 3.09 -24.83
C SER A 364 2.65 2.22 -25.01
N ARG A 365 2.12 2.14 -26.22
CA ARG A 365 1.00 1.25 -26.52
C ARG A 365 1.46 -0.19 -26.78
N SER A 366 2.59 -0.35 -27.46
CA SER A 366 3.11 -1.65 -27.90
C SER A 366 4.18 -2.21 -26.96
N ALA A 367 4.98 -1.34 -26.33
CA ALA A 367 6.06 -1.76 -25.47
C ALA A 367 5.55 -2.02 -24.05
N ARG A 368 6.05 -3.10 -23.45
CA ARG A 368 5.84 -3.43 -22.06
C ARG A 368 7.17 -3.79 -21.41
N ARG A 369 7.28 -3.53 -20.12
CA ARG A 369 8.35 -4.00 -19.26
C ARG A 369 8.29 -5.52 -19.22
N LEU A 370 9.46 -6.13 -19.31
CA LEU A 370 9.59 -7.57 -19.10
C LEU A 370 9.19 -7.92 -17.65
N ALA A 371 8.52 -9.06 -17.48
CA ALA A 371 8.04 -9.53 -16.19
C ALA A 371 9.18 -10.20 -15.38
N TRP A 372 10.16 -9.40 -14.96
CA TRP A 372 11.27 -9.87 -14.15
C TRP A 372 10.81 -10.23 -12.72
N PRO A 373 11.40 -11.27 -12.08
CA PRO A 373 11.12 -11.64 -10.69
C PRO A 373 11.81 -10.69 -9.70
N ILE A 374 11.53 -9.38 -9.83
CA ILE A 374 12.18 -8.33 -9.04
C ILE A 374 11.91 -8.49 -7.55
N ALA A 375 10.73 -9.01 -7.17
CA ALA A 375 10.38 -9.28 -5.79
C ALA A 375 11.32 -10.30 -5.13
N ASP A 376 11.71 -11.34 -5.86
CA ASP A 376 12.63 -12.37 -5.39
C ASP A 376 14.05 -11.81 -5.28
N ALA A 377 14.49 -11.04 -6.28
CA ALA A 377 15.77 -10.34 -6.24
C ALA A 377 15.85 -9.38 -5.04
N MET A 378 14.78 -8.63 -4.76
CA MET A 378 14.70 -7.74 -3.60
C MET A 378 14.74 -8.51 -2.28
N THR A 379 14.12 -9.69 -2.21
CA THR A 379 14.14 -10.54 -1.03
C THR A 379 15.55 -11.08 -0.77
N ALA A 380 16.25 -11.54 -1.81
CA ALA A 380 17.63 -12.00 -1.71
C ALA A 380 18.58 -10.88 -1.29
N LEU A 381 18.44 -9.67 -1.86
CA LEU A 381 19.27 -8.52 -1.48
C LEU A 381 19.05 -8.07 -0.03
N ARG A 382 17.80 -8.13 0.47
CA ARG A 382 17.49 -7.85 1.88
C ARG A 382 18.07 -8.91 2.82
N ALA A 383 18.05 -10.18 2.42
CA ALA A 383 18.66 -11.25 3.21
C ALA A 383 20.18 -11.06 3.35
N ASP A 384 20.85 -10.60 2.29
CA ASP A 384 22.29 -10.31 2.28
C ASP A 384 22.65 -9.02 3.03
N GLY A 385 21.85 -7.95 2.87
CA GLY A 385 22.09 -6.64 3.48
C GLY A 385 21.59 -6.47 4.92
N GLY A 386 20.80 -7.42 5.42
CA GLY A 386 20.16 -7.35 6.74
C GLY A 386 18.83 -6.56 6.77
N PRO A 387 18.12 -6.56 7.92
CA PRO A 387 16.75 -6.05 8.02
C PRO A 387 16.61 -4.55 7.76
N ALA A 388 17.67 -3.78 7.97
CA ALA A 388 17.71 -2.34 7.73
C ALA A 388 18.08 -1.97 6.28
N TRP A 389 18.52 -2.92 5.46
CA TRP A 389 18.96 -2.61 4.10
C TRP A 389 17.80 -2.14 3.22
N ARG A 390 18.05 -1.08 2.44
CA ARG A 390 17.12 -0.51 1.46
C ARG A 390 17.86 -0.20 0.16
N PRO A 391 17.18 -0.22 -1.01
CA PRO A 391 17.75 0.28 -2.25
C PRO A 391 18.19 1.74 -2.11
N ALA A 392 19.25 2.12 -2.82
CA ALA A 392 19.65 3.52 -2.87
C ALA A 392 18.63 4.36 -3.65
N PRO A 393 18.39 5.63 -3.28
CA PRO A 393 17.49 6.48 -4.04
C PRO A 393 18.07 6.82 -5.42
N ALA A 394 17.23 6.78 -6.45
CA ALA A 394 17.49 7.35 -7.77
C ALA A 394 16.60 8.57 -7.97
N THR A 395 17.21 9.68 -8.38
CA THR A 395 16.49 10.93 -8.65
C THR A 395 16.11 11.01 -10.13
N VAL A 396 14.89 11.48 -10.38
CA VAL A 396 14.34 11.63 -11.73
C VAL A 396 14.53 13.07 -12.16
N GLY A 397 15.26 13.30 -13.25
CA GLY A 397 15.46 14.62 -13.83
C GLY A 397 14.29 15.08 -14.69
N GLU A 398 14.47 16.18 -15.42
CA GLU A 398 13.44 16.77 -16.27
C GLU A 398 13.03 15.86 -17.44
N ALA A 399 11.73 15.82 -17.74
CA ALA A 399 11.17 15.03 -18.82
C ALA A 399 11.69 15.52 -20.19
N LYS A 400 12.09 14.59 -21.04
CA LYS A 400 12.35 14.82 -22.46
C LYS A 400 11.28 14.10 -23.28
N GLU A 401 10.53 14.85 -24.07
CA GLU A 401 9.58 14.27 -25.01
C GLU A 401 10.32 13.47 -26.09
N LEU A 402 9.82 12.25 -26.35
CA LEU A 402 10.27 11.37 -27.41
C LEU A 402 9.22 11.40 -28.53
N GLU A 403 8.36 10.38 -28.61
CA GLU A 403 7.28 10.29 -29.60
C GLU A 403 5.96 10.87 -29.08
N GLY A 404 5.94 11.36 -27.84
CA GLY A 404 4.78 12.01 -27.21
C GLY A 404 3.51 11.17 -27.31
N ARG A 405 2.40 11.84 -27.65
CA ARG A 405 1.07 11.20 -27.76
C ARG A 405 1.01 10.08 -28.80
N LYS A 406 1.86 10.11 -29.83
CA LYS A 406 1.87 9.07 -30.88
C LYS A 406 2.25 7.70 -30.33
N ALA A 407 3.13 7.62 -29.32
CA ALA A 407 3.51 6.36 -28.70
C ALA A 407 2.37 5.71 -27.90
N VAL A 408 1.44 6.50 -27.40
CA VAL A 408 0.32 6.05 -26.55
C VAL A 408 -0.95 5.81 -27.37
N GLU A 409 -1.24 6.70 -28.31
CA GLU A 409 -2.47 6.70 -29.11
C GLU A 409 -2.32 5.98 -30.45
N GLY A 410 -1.10 5.80 -30.95
CA GLY A 410 -0.83 5.16 -32.24
C GLY A 410 -1.42 3.74 -32.32
N THR A 411 -1.83 3.29 -33.50
CA THR A 411 -2.25 1.91 -33.71
C THR A 411 -1.03 0.99 -33.67
N THR A 412 -1.06 -0.06 -32.83
CA THR A 412 -0.07 -1.15 -32.92
C THR A 412 -0.03 -1.64 -34.37
N PRO A 413 1.15 -1.76 -35.01
CA PRO A 413 1.24 -2.30 -36.36
C PRO A 413 0.53 -3.66 -36.38
N PHE A 414 -0.48 -3.80 -37.23
CA PHE A 414 -1.18 -5.08 -37.38
C PHE A 414 -0.16 -6.12 -37.83
N ASP A 415 -0.01 -7.19 -37.05
CA ASP A 415 0.91 -8.28 -37.35
C ASP A 415 0.36 -9.14 -38.50
N TRP A 416 0.62 -8.70 -39.73
CA TRP A 416 0.26 -9.40 -40.97
C TRP A 416 0.92 -10.77 -41.10
N THR A 417 1.95 -11.09 -40.31
CA THR A 417 2.64 -12.39 -40.40
C THR A 417 1.76 -13.52 -39.87
N ARG A 418 0.92 -13.27 -38.87
CA ARG A 418 -0.06 -14.24 -38.35
C ARG A 418 -1.06 -14.72 -39.42
N PRO A 419 -1.87 -13.85 -40.07
CA PRO A 419 -2.79 -14.31 -41.10
C PRO A 419 -2.05 -14.92 -42.30
N LEU A 420 -0.86 -14.42 -42.65
CA LEU A 420 -0.04 -15.02 -43.71
C LEU A 420 0.37 -16.46 -43.38
N LEU A 421 0.79 -16.73 -42.14
CA LEU A 421 1.14 -18.07 -41.69
C LEU A 421 -0.06 -19.01 -41.74
N TRP A 422 -1.24 -18.55 -41.34
CA TRP A 422 -2.49 -19.30 -41.48
C TRP A 422 -2.83 -19.62 -42.94
N ILE A 423 -2.63 -18.66 -43.86
CA ILE A 423 -2.82 -18.88 -45.31
C ILE A 423 -1.86 -19.96 -45.81
N VAL A 424 -0.57 -19.88 -45.46
CA VAL A 424 0.44 -20.87 -45.86
C VAL A 424 0.13 -22.25 -45.28
N LEU A 425 -0.30 -22.30 -44.01
CA LEU A 425 -0.67 -23.55 -43.35
C LEU A 425 -1.89 -24.21 -44.01
N LEU A 426 -2.94 -23.43 -44.30
CA LEU A 426 -4.14 -23.91 -45.01
C LEU A 426 -3.80 -24.40 -46.41
N LEU A 427 -2.89 -23.73 -47.11
CA LEU A 427 -2.45 -24.11 -48.45
C LEU A 427 -1.66 -25.43 -48.41
N GLY A 428 -0.80 -25.62 -47.41
CA GLY A 428 -0.14 -26.89 -47.14
C GLY A 428 -1.13 -28.01 -46.81
N ALA A 429 -2.12 -27.75 -45.95
CA ALA A 429 -3.15 -28.72 -45.60
C ALA A 429 -4.01 -29.12 -46.81
N ALA A 430 -4.40 -28.15 -47.65
CA ALA A 430 -5.16 -28.40 -48.87
C ALA A 430 -4.38 -29.27 -49.87
N LEU A 431 -3.06 -29.06 -49.99
CA LEU A 431 -2.20 -29.88 -50.83
C LEU A 431 -2.18 -31.35 -50.36
N VAL A 432 -2.03 -31.57 -49.05
CA VAL A 432 -2.03 -32.91 -48.45
C VAL A 432 -3.40 -33.59 -48.61
N ALA A 433 -4.50 -32.86 -48.36
CA ALA A 433 -5.85 -33.37 -48.55
C ALA A 433 -6.12 -33.74 -50.03
N GLY A 434 -5.63 -32.93 -50.97
CA GLY A 434 -5.69 -33.21 -52.40
C GLY A 434 -4.93 -34.49 -52.79
N MET A 435 -3.72 -34.69 -52.26
CA MET A 435 -2.97 -35.93 -52.46
C MET A 435 -3.70 -37.16 -51.89
N ALA A 436 -4.24 -37.05 -50.68
CA ALA A 436 -4.99 -38.15 -50.06
C ALA A 436 -6.23 -38.53 -50.88
N ALA A 437 -7.00 -37.54 -51.36
CA ALA A 437 -8.17 -37.76 -52.21
C ALA A 437 -7.79 -38.38 -53.58
N SER A 438 -6.64 -38.00 -54.15
CA SER A 438 -6.14 -38.58 -55.41
C SER A 438 -5.76 -40.05 -55.25
N LEU A 439 -5.24 -40.47 -54.09
CA LEU A 439 -4.89 -41.87 -53.83
C LEU A 439 -6.12 -42.75 -53.57
N LEU A 440 -7.18 -42.17 -53.02
CA LEU A 440 -8.45 -42.87 -52.77
C LEU A 440 -9.29 -43.05 -54.05
N ARG A 441 -9.04 -42.27 -55.10
CA ARG A 441 -9.66 -42.47 -56.42
C ARG A 441 -8.95 -43.58 -57.21
N LYS A 442 -9.26 -44.85 -56.88
CA LYS A 442 -9.04 -45.97 -57.81
C LYS A 442 -10.24 -46.12 -58.77
N PRO A 443 -10.04 -46.33 -60.08
CA PRO A 443 -11.12 -46.68 -60.99
C PRO A 443 -11.68 -48.07 -60.65
N ARG A 444 -13.00 -48.23 -60.75
CA ARG A 444 -13.68 -49.55 -60.65
C ARG A 444 -13.21 -50.47 -61.79
N PRO A 445 -12.98 -51.77 -61.54
CA PRO A 445 -12.75 -52.73 -62.61
C PRO A 445 -14.01 -52.81 -63.47
N GLY A 446 -13.84 -52.65 -64.79
CA GLY A 446 -14.90 -52.94 -65.75
C GLY A 446 -15.25 -54.43 -65.72
N ALA A 447 -16.55 -54.71 -65.74
CA ALA A 447 -17.10 -56.04 -65.96
C ALA A 447 -16.86 -56.45 -67.42
N GLU A 448 -16.39 -57.67 -67.62
CA GLU A 448 -16.73 -58.48 -68.81
C GLU A 448 -17.92 -59.38 -68.45
#